data_AF-A0A804PRA3-F1
#
_entry.id   AF-A0A804PRA3-F1
#
_cell.length_a   1.000
_cell.length_b   1.000
_cell.length_c   1.000
_cell.angle_alpha   90.00
_cell.angle_beta   90.00
_cell.angle_gamma   90.00
#
_symmetry.space_group_name_H-M   'P 1'
#
loop_
_entity.id
_entity.type
_entity.pdbx_description
1 polymer ?
#
loop_
_entity_poly.entity_id
_entity_poly.type
_entity_poly.pdbx_seq_one_letter_code
_entity_poly.pdbx_strand_id
1 'polypeptide(L)'
;MSVTHSLPLRAVFRVWRELTLPDDFEDSVVEGHPHLFRLVSDPAKPNTHILHLIADQATEDFTLAVEGPPGQVRLQTAVSAGVQAGQGISEEG
;
A
#
# COMPACT_ATOMS: atom_id res chain seq x y z
N MET A 1 -19.94 -6.10 -3.75
CA MET A 1 -18.69 -6.81 -4.08
C MET A 1 -17.83 -6.76 -2.84
N SER A 2 -17.60 -7.88 -2.15
CA SER A 2 -16.71 -7.90 -0.99
C SER A 2 -15.28 -7.75 -1.52
N VAL A 3 -14.76 -6.54 -1.59
CA VAL A 3 -13.37 -6.34 -2.01
C VAL A 3 -12.49 -6.70 -0.83
N THR A 4 -12.20 -8.00 -0.68
CA THR A 4 -11.12 -8.44 0.20
C THR A 4 -9.83 -8.12 -0.52
N HIS A 5 -9.12 -7.08 -0.08
CA HIS A 5 -7.82 -6.73 -0.63
C HIS A 5 -6.73 -7.63 -0.02
N SER A 6 -6.91 -8.94 -0.11
CA SER A 6 -6.00 -9.91 0.45
C SER A 6 -5.77 -11.06 -0.53
N LEU A 7 -4.53 -11.47 -0.67
CA LEU A 7 -4.15 -12.57 -1.56
C LEU A 7 -3.00 -13.38 -0.96
N PRO A 8 -2.87 -14.67 -1.29
CA PRO A 8 -1.69 -15.43 -0.91
C PRO A 8 -0.46 -14.76 -1.51
N LEU A 9 0.56 -14.49 -0.70
CA LEU A 9 1.79 -13.85 -1.16
C LEU A 9 2.44 -14.64 -2.31
N ARG A 10 2.36 -15.97 -2.25
CA ARG A 10 2.82 -16.87 -3.33
C ARG A 10 2.15 -16.57 -4.68
N ALA A 11 0.95 -15.99 -4.70
CA ALA A 11 0.31 -15.56 -5.93
C ALA A 11 1.06 -14.40 -6.59
N VAL A 12 1.59 -13.45 -5.80
CA VAL A 12 2.44 -12.35 -6.30
C VAL A 12 3.70 -12.94 -6.95
N PHE A 13 4.39 -13.85 -6.24
CA PHE A 13 5.59 -14.53 -6.76
C PHE A 13 5.35 -15.42 -7.98
N ARG A 14 4.10 -15.74 -8.35
CA ARG A 14 3.84 -16.43 -9.62
C ARG A 14 3.89 -15.50 -10.82
N VAL A 15 3.62 -14.21 -10.63
CA VAL A 15 3.52 -13.21 -11.70
C VAL A 15 4.49 -12.04 -11.51
N TRP A 16 5.36 -12.09 -10.50
CA TRP A 16 6.23 -10.98 -10.09
C TRP A 16 7.06 -10.38 -11.24
N ARG A 17 7.58 -11.22 -12.15
CA ARG A 17 8.33 -10.76 -13.33
C ARG A 17 7.48 -9.96 -14.32
N GLU A 18 6.22 -10.34 -14.49
CA GLU A 18 5.27 -9.63 -15.35
C GLU A 18 4.84 -8.30 -14.70
N LEU A 19 4.77 -8.28 -13.37
CA LEU A 19 4.51 -7.08 -12.58
C LEU A 19 5.75 -6.19 -12.39
N THR A 20 6.91 -6.57 -12.94
CA THR A 20 8.20 -5.86 -12.76
C THR A 20 8.55 -5.60 -11.29
N LEU A 21 8.18 -6.53 -10.41
CA LEU A 21 8.50 -6.45 -8.98
C LEU A 21 9.96 -6.87 -8.74
N PRO A 22 10.61 -6.34 -7.68
CA PRO A 22 11.91 -6.85 -7.23
C PRO A 22 11.79 -8.30 -6.75
N ASP A 23 12.90 -9.05 -6.77
CA ASP A 23 12.88 -10.44 -6.27
C ASP A 23 12.70 -10.48 -4.75
N ASP A 24 13.29 -9.49 -4.08
CA ASP A 24 13.18 -9.17 -2.66
C ASP A 24 11.90 -8.35 -2.33
N PHE A 25 10.78 -8.65 -2.99
CA PHE A 25 9.53 -7.88 -2.85
C PHE A 25 9.02 -7.79 -1.41
N GLU A 26 9.19 -8.85 -0.62
CA GLU A 26 8.79 -8.87 0.80
C GLU A 26 9.53 -7.79 1.60
N ASP A 27 10.86 -7.81 1.63
CA ASP A 27 11.62 -6.87 2.44
C ASP A 27 11.63 -5.47 1.81
N SER A 28 11.81 -5.37 0.49
CA SER A 28 11.92 -4.07 -0.19
C SER A 28 10.60 -3.30 -0.28
N VAL A 29 9.46 -3.97 -0.47
CA VAL A 29 8.15 -3.31 -0.67
C VAL A 29 7.23 -3.50 0.51
N VAL A 30 7.07 -4.73 1.00
CA VAL A 30 6.12 -5.01 2.09
C VAL A 30 6.63 -4.46 3.42
N GLU A 31 7.89 -4.71 3.78
CA GLU A 31 8.47 -4.14 5.01
C GLU A 31 8.75 -2.64 4.90
N GLY A 32 9.08 -2.15 3.70
CA GLY A 32 9.26 -0.71 3.44
C GLY A 32 7.96 0.10 3.54
N HIS A 33 6.80 -0.52 3.35
CA HIS A 33 5.49 0.16 3.35
C HIS A 33 4.48 -0.54 4.28
N PRO A 34 4.74 -0.57 5.60
CA PRO A 34 3.88 -1.26 6.57
C PRO A 34 2.53 -0.56 6.79
N HIS A 35 2.34 0.63 6.21
CA HIS A 35 1.06 1.35 6.17
C HIS A 35 0.20 0.96 4.97
N LEU A 36 0.81 0.39 3.91
CA LEU A 36 0.10 -0.08 2.72
C LEU A 36 -0.15 -1.57 2.80
N PHE A 37 0.84 -2.34 3.24
CA PHE A 37 0.80 -3.79 3.23
C PHE A 37 0.96 -4.36 4.63
N ARG A 38 0.24 -5.46 4.89
CA ARG A 38 0.41 -6.29 6.08
C ARG A 38 0.53 -7.74 5.67
N LEU A 39 1.63 -8.38 6.05
CA LEU A 39 1.83 -9.81 5.86
C LEU A 39 1.35 -10.56 7.11
N VAL A 40 0.51 -11.58 6.94
CA VAL A 40 0.04 -12.45 8.02
C VAL A 40 0.23 -13.91 7.65
N SER A 41 0.53 -14.77 8.61
CA SER A 41 0.58 -16.22 8.38
C SER A 41 -0.83 -16.79 8.24
N ASP A 42 -1.02 -17.71 7.28
CA ASP A 42 -2.27 -18.44 7.08
C ASP A 42 -2.38 -19.57 8.13
N PRO A 43 -3.32 -19.51 9.09
CA PRO A 43 -3.45 -20.55 10.10
C PRO A 43 -3.93 -21.89 9.52
N ALA A 44 -4.57 -21.89 8.35
CA ALA A 44 -5.04 -23.10 7.69
C ALA A 44 -3.95 -23.76 6.82
N LYS A 45 -2.91 -23.02 6.43
CA LYS A 45 -1.86 -23.52 5.53
C LYS A 45 -0.47 -23.18 6.09
N PRO A 46 0.25 -24.16 6.66
CA PRO A 46 1.60 -23.92 7.16
C PRO A 46 2.50 -23.40 6.04
N ASN A 47 3.42 -22.49 6.37
CA ASN A 47 4.35 -21.86 5.44
C ASN A 47 3.67 -21.06 4.31
N THR A 48 2.43 -20.62 4.51
CA THR A 48 1.74 -19.71 3.60
C THR A 48 1.51 -18.38 4.28
N HIS A 49 1.81 -17.29 3.58
CA HIS A 49 1.53 -15.95 4.02
C HIS A 49 0.45 -15.32 3.14
N ILE A 50 -0.41 -14.53 3.76
CA ILE A 50 -1.43 -13.72 3.11
C ILE A 50 -0.98 -12.26 3.18
N LEU A 51 -0.89 -11.63 2.01
CA LEU A 51 -0.63 -10.22 1.86
C LEU A 51 -1.97 -9.47 1.89
N HIS A 52 -2.14 -8.59 2.86
CA HIS A 52 -3.28 -7.68 2.96
C HIS A 52 -2.86 -6.28 2.52
N LEU A 53 -3.64 -5.65 1.66
CA LEU A 53 -3.60 -4.21 1.43
C LEU A 53 -4.47 -3.56 2.51
N ILE A 54 -3.82 -2.74 3.34
CA ILE A 54 -4.42 -2.01 4.46
C ILE A 54 -4.57 -0.52 4.16
N ALA A 55 -4.05 -0.05 3.03
CA ALA A 55 -4.18 1.33 2.59
C ALA A 55 -5.64 1.71 2.37
N ASP A 56 -6.05 2.83 2.94
CA ASP A 56 -7.34 3.43 2.63
C ASP A 56 -7.26 4.08 1.24
N GLN A 57 -8.01 3.53 0.29
CA GLN A 57 -8.03 3.99 -1.11
C GLN A 57 -8.50 5.44 -1.24
N ALA A 58 -9.16 6.02 -0.23
CA ALA A 58 -9.57 7.42 -0.27
C ALA A 58 -8.46 8.37 0.19
N THR A 59 -7.44 7.87 0.89
CA THR A 59 -6.28 8.67 1.33
C THR A 59 -5.10 8.62 0.37
N GLU A 60 -4.96 7.53 -0.39
CA GLU A 60 -3.79 7.29 -1.24
C GLU A 60 -4.20 7.29 -2.73
N ASP A 61 -3.62 8.20 -3.53
CA ASP A 61 -3.82 8.25 -4.97
C ASP A 61 -3.02 7.13 -5.68
N PHE A 62 -3.62 5.95 -5.81
CA PHE A 62 -3.02 4.86 -6.58
C PHE A 62 -3.15 5.11 -8.08
N THR A 63 -2.02 5.32 -8.75
CA THR A 63 -1.96 5.35 -10.22
C THR A 63 -1.72 3.94 -10.76
N LEU A 64 -2.49 3.52 -11.77
CA LEU A 64 -2.27 2.22 -12.41
C LEU A 64 -0.88 2.20 -13.06
N ALA A 65 -0.08 1.17 -12.75
CA ALA A 65 1.25 1.02 -13.32
C ALA A 65 1.27 0.95 -14.86
N VAL A 66 0.16 0.50 -15.49
CA VAL A 66 0.03 0.46 -16.96
C VAL A 66 0.03 1.85 -17.60
N GLU A 67 -0.34 2.90 -16.85
CA GLU A 67 -0.34 4.28 -17.34
C GLU A 67 0.99 4.99 -17.04
N GLY A 68 1.80 4.44 -16.13
CA GLY A 68 3.14 4.95 -15.81
C GLY A 68 4.20 4.53 -16.83
N PRO A 69 5.31 5.29 -16.94
CA PRO A 69 6.45 4.87 -17.78
C PRO A 69 6.96 3.49 -17.31
N PRO A 70 7.30 2.58 -18.24
CA PRO A 70 7.70 1.22 -17.92
C PRO A 70 8.87 1.20 -16.93
N GLY A 71 8.74 0.42 -15.86
CA GLY A 71 9.76 0.25 -14.82
C GLY A 71 9.69 1.23 -13.65
N GLN A 72 8.62 2.03 -13.50
CA GLN A 72 8.42 2.88 -12.33
C GLN A 72 7.17 2.47 -11.53
N VAL A 73 7.34 1.60 -10.54
CA VAL A 73 6.36 1.43 -9.46
C VAL A 73 6.65 2.54 -8.43
N ARG A 74 6.08 3.73 -8.61
CA ARG A 74 6.24 4.85 -7.67
C ARG A 74 5.11 4.82 -6.65
N LEU A 75 5.40 4.26 -5.47
CA LEU A 75 4.57 4.49 -4.27
C LEU A 75 4.86 5.92 -3.80
N GLN A 76 4.14 6.90 -4.36
CA GLN A 76 4.17 8.26 -3.82
C GLN A 76 3.19 8.30 -2.64
N THR A 77 3.70 8.16 -1.42
CA THR A 77 2.92 8.50 -0.22
C THR A 77 2.56 9.98 -0.32
N ALA A 78 1.28 10.28 -0.47
CA ALA A 78 0.79 11.65 -0.39
C ALA A 78 0.93 12.09 1.07
N VAL A 79 2.03 12.76 1.40
CA VAL A 79 2.13 13.53 2.64
C VAL A 79 1.09 14.64 2.59
N SER A 80 -0.12 14.31 3.03
CA SER A 80 -1.18 15.27 3.33
C SER A 80 -0.69 16.12 4.49
N ALA A 81 0.02 17.21 4.17
CA ALA A 81 0.44 18.21 5.14
C ALA A 81 -0.82 18.75 5.85
N GLY A 82 -0.94 18.36 7.12
CA GLY A 82 -2.09 18.65 7.97
C GLY A 82 -2.33 20.14 8.18
N VAL A 83 -3.58 20.53 7.97
CA VAL A 83 -4.42 21.29 8.90
C VAL A 83 -3.64 22.02 10.00
N GLN A 84 -3.23 23.27 9.75
CA GLN A 84 -2.94 24.18 10.85
C GLN A 84 -4.26 24.81 11.29
N ALA A 85 -4.80 24.20 12.33
CA ALA A 85 -5.93 24.65 13.09
C ALA A 85 -5.59 25.92 13.89
N GLY A 86 -6.56 26.82 13.98
CA GLY A 86 -6.94 27.39 15.27
C GLY A 86 -6.56 28.84 15.56
N GLN A 87 -7.44 29.42 16.38
CA GLN A 87 -7.41 30.72 17.08
C GLN A 87 -7.88 31.90 16.23
N GLY A 88 -9.07 32.46 16.40
CA GLY A 88 -9.95 32.48 17.57
C GLY A 88 -9.99 33.89 18.15
N ILE A 89 -11.18 34.50 18.01
CA ILE A 89 -11.84 35.47 18.89
C ILE A 89 -11.23 36.88 19.08
N SER A 90 -11.98 37.83 18.50
CA SER A 90 -12.57 39.01 19.14
C SER A 90 -11.75 39.84 20.13
N GLU A 91 -11.49 41.10 19.77
CA GLU A 91 -11.83 42.26 20.62
C GLU A 91 -12.38 43.38 19.71
N GLU A 92 -13.70 43.62 19.84
CA GLU A 92 -14.34 44.91 19.54
C GLU A 92 -13.87 45.95 20.56
N GLY A 93 -13.63 47.19 20.12
CA GLY A 93 -13.40 48.33 21.01
C GLY A 93 -12.63 49.47 20.37
#